data_AF-A0A8T0A7D6-F1
#
_entry.id   AF-A0A8T0A7D6-F1
#
_cell.length_a   1.000
_cell.length_b   1.000
_cell.length_c   1.000
_cell.angle_alpha   90.00
_cell.angle_beta   90.00
_cell.angle_gamma   90.00
#
_symmetry.space_group_name_H-M   'P 1'
#
loop_
_entity.id
_entity.type
_entity.pdbx_description
1 polymer ?
#
loop_
_entity_poly.entity_id
_entity_poly.type
_entity_poly.pdbx_seq_one_letter_code
_entity_poly.pdbx_strand_id
1 'polypeptide(L)'
;MQRFQGVSKAMGLLEGPGGLGQGGAAATLGGESPEGGGKYEEYGYNAQLSERISLDRNIPDYRPKKCKLLTYPDDLPQISVVFIFVNEALSVILRSVHSVVNHTPAHLLKEIILVDDNSDSVELKYNLDQYVNKRYPGLVKIVRNSKREGLIRARIHGWNAATASVVGFFDAHVEFNTAWAEPILSRIKEERTRIILPAIDNIKYNTFEVQQYANAAHGYNWGLWCMYIIPPQDWLDRGDETAPIR
;
A
#
# COMPACT_ATOMS: atom_id res chain seq x y z
N MET A 1 12.32 21.58 3.49
CA MET A 1 10.85 21.43 3.52
C MET A 1 10.23 22.53 2.64
N GLN A 2 10.37 22.44 1.31
CA GLN A 2 9.74 23.40 0.39
C GLN A 2 8.37 22.87 -0.03
N ARG A 3 7.36 23.75 -0.02
CA ARG A 3 5.95 23.48 -0.34
C ARG A 3 5.79 22.89 -1.75
N PHE A 4 5.51 21.59 -1.83
CA PHE A 4 4.99 20.93 -3.04
C PHE A 4 3.44 20.96 -3.15
N GLN A 5 2.77 21.69 -2.25
CA GLN A 5 1.29 21.80 -2.12
C GLN A 5 0.53 22.24 -3.40
N GLY A 6 1.20 22.59 -4.49
CA GLY A 6 0.57 23.10 -5.70
C GLY A 6 0.03 22.03 -6.66
N VAL A 7 0.61 20.82 -6.69
CA VAL A 7 0.29 19.83 -7.74
C VAL A 7 -0.98 19.05 -7.40
N SER A 8 -1.09 18.54 -6.18
CA SER A 8 -2.31 17.88 -5.67
C SER A 8 -3.51 18.81 -5.71
N LYS A 9 -3.34 20.05 -5.25
CA LYS A 9 -4.40 21.06 -5.26
C LYS A 9 -4.93 21.35 -6.67
N ALA A 10 -4.06 21.39 -7.68
CA ALA A 10 -4.47 21.54 -9.08
C ALA A 10 -5.27 20.34 -9.61
N MET A 11 -5.11 19.17 -8.98
CA MET A 11 -5.84 17.93 -9.27
C MET A 11 -7.04 17.71 -8.33
N GLY A 12 -7.36 18.68 -7.46
CA GLY A 12 -8.45 18.55 -6.47
C GLY A 12 -8.18 17.58 -5.32
N LEU A 13 -6.93 17.14 -5.14
CA LEU A 13 -6.51 16.24 -4.07
C LEU A 13 -5.98 17.00 -2.87
N LEU A 14 -6.11 16.39 -1.69
CA LEU A 14 -5.73 16.97 -0.41
C LEU A 14 -4.40 16.35 0.09
N GLU A 15 -3.49 17.19 0.56
CA GLU A 15 -2.23 16.80 1.21
C GLU A 15 -2.16 17.39 2.62
N GLY A 16 -1.35 16.76 3.47
CA GLY A 16 -1.12 17.18 4.85
C GLY A 16 -2.04 16.50 5.88
N PRO A 17 -1.77 16.73 7.18
CA PRO A 17 -2.46 16.03 8.25
C PRO A 17 -3.90 16.53 8.46
N GLY A 18 -4.79 15.63 8.87
CA GLY A 18 -6.16 15.95 9.26
C GLY A 18 -7.19 15.74 8.16
N GLY A 19 -8.41 16.25 8.40
CA GLY A 19 -9.54 16.08 7.49
C GLY A 19 -10.29 14.76 7.69
N LEU A 20 -11.06 14.38 6.66
CA LEU A 20 -11.85 13.15 6.66
C LEU A 20 -10.93 11.93 6.74
N GLY A 21 -11.36 10.91 7.48
CA GLY A 21 -10.66 9.63 7.58
C GLY A 21 -9.34 9.68 8.36
N GLN A 22 -9.05 10.80 9.05
CA GLN A 22 -7.85 10.96 9.85
C GLN A 22 -7.79 9.93 10.99
N GLY A 23 -6.61 9.35 11.20
CA GLY A 23 -6.42 8.28 12.20
C GLY A 23 -7.09 6.97 11.80
N GLY A 24 -7.38 6.80 10.50
CA GLY A 24 -8.10 5.64 9.96
C GLY A 24 -9.56 5.53 10.39
N ALA A 25 -10.16 6.59 10.91
CA ALA A 25 -11.58 6.60 11.30
C ALA A 25 -12.50 6.50 10.07
N ALA A 26 -13.71 5.96 10.26
CA ALA A 26 -14.74 5.99 9.24
C ALA A 26 -15.07 7.42 8.83
N ALA A 27 -15.19 7.65 7.51
CA ALA A 27 -15.58 8.94 6.95
C ALA A 27 -16.82 8.79 6.05
N THR A 28 -17.58 9.88 5.91
CA THR A 28 -18.74 9.97 5.04
C THR A 28 -18.79 11.34 4.38
N LEU A 29 -19.33 11.40 3.16
CA LEU A 29 -19.73 12.66 2.53
C LEU A 29 -21.20 12.90 2.90
N GLY A 30 -21.49 13.99 3.60
CA GLY A 30 -22.87 14.30 4.00
C GLY A 30 -23.77 14.47 2.77
N GLY A 31 -24.92 13.80 2.75
CA GLY A 31 -26.00 14.03 1.77
C GLY A 31 -26.00 13.14 0.52
N GLU A 32 -25.03 12.24 0.34
CA GLU A 32 -24.97 11.33 -0.82
C GLU A 32 -24.87 9.86 -0.38
N SER A 33 -25.63 8.98 -1.06
CA SER A 33 -25.51 7.54 -0.84
C SER A 33 -24.18 7.04 -1.43
N PRO A 34 -23.34 6.31 -0.66
CA PRO A 34 -22.06 5.78 -1.15
C PRO A 34 -22.18 4.89 -2.38
N GLU A 35 -23.32 4.22 -2.53
CA GLU A 35 -23.56 3.18 -3.55
C GLU A 35 -24.31 3.72 -4.78
N GLY A 36 -24.74 4.99 -4.78
CA GLY A 36 -25.57 5.58 -5.84
C GLY A 36 -24.84 6.53 -6.80
N GLY A 37 -23.52 6.69 -6.66
CA GLY A 37 -22.72 7.59 -7.50
C GLY A 37 -21.90 6.83 -8.55
N GLY A 38 -21.80 7.36 -9.78
CA GLY A 38 -21.16 6.67 -10.91
C GLY A 38 -19.71 6.24 -10.71
N LYS A 39 -18.95 6.86 -9.80
CA LYS A 39 -17.58 6.40 -9.47
C LYS A 39 -17.57 5.10 -8.66
N TYR A 40 -18.59 4.82 -7.85
CA TYR A 40 -18.64 3.56 -7.09
C TYR A 40 -18.77 2.36 -8.03
N GLU A 41 -19.61 2.48 -9.06
CA GLU A 41 -19.78 1.44 -10.08
C GLU A 41 -18.50 1.20 -10.90
N GLU A 42 -17.70 2.24 -11.12
CA GLU A 42 -16.44 2.16 -11.86
C GLU A 42 -15.33 1.44 -11.08
N TYR A 43 -15.13 1.79 -9.80
CA TYR A 43 -13.99 1.32 -9.01
C TYR A 43 -14.34 0.18 -8.03
N GLY A 44 -15.62 -0.05 -7.73
CA GLY A 44 -16.07 -1.03 -6.73
C GLY A 44 -15.92 -0.55 -5.27
N TYR A 45 -15.60 0.73 -5.07
CA TYR A 45 -15.44 1.38 -3.77
C TYR A 45 -15.71 2.89 -3.88
N ASN A 46 -15.82 3.59 -2.74
CA ASN A 46 -16.20 5.00 -2.69
C ASN A 46 -15.06 5.96 -3.08
N ALA A 47 -14.70 5.99 -4.37
CA ALA A 47 -13.62 6.83 -4.89
C ALA A 47 -13.89 8.34 -4.70
N GLN A 48 -15.16 8.77 -4.68
CA GLN A 48 -15.53 10.16 -4.38
C GLN A 48 -15.12 10.57 -2.96
N LEU A 49 -15.39 9.72 -1.96
CA LEU A 49 -14.91 9.94 -0.61
C LEU A 49 -13.37 9.91 -0.56
N SER A 50 -12.74 8.97 -1.27
CA SER A 50 -11.28 8.91 -1.35
C SER A 50 -10.67 10.23 -1.81
N GLU A 51 -11.23 10.91 -2.80
CA GLU A 51 -10.73 12.22 -3.27
C GLU A 51 -10.82 13.33 -2.21
N ARG A 52 -11.60 13.13 -1.15
CA ARG A 52 -11.74 14.06 -0.01
C ARG A 52 -10.99 13.61 1.23
N ILE A 53 -10.31 12.47 1.18
CA ILE A 53 -9.41 11.98 2.21
C ILE A 53 -7.98 12.33 1.81
N SER A 54 -7.23 12.95 2.73
CA SER A 54 -5.84 13.35 2.49
C SER A 54 -4.98 12.18 2.01
N LEU A 55 -4.08 12.47 1.07
CA LEU A 55 -3.02 11.54 0.66
C LEU A 55 -2.03 11.24 1.80
N ASP A 56 -1.93 12.14 2.78
CA ASP A 56 -1.05 12.03 3.95
C ASP A 56 -1.81 11.74 5.25
N ARG A 57 -3.02 11.14 5.17
CA ARG A 57 -3.75 10.78 6.40
C ARG A 57 -2.93 9.79 7.24
N ASN A 58 -3.03 9.92 8.56
CA ASN A 58 -2.48 8.89 9.46
C ASN A 58 -3.47 7.74 9.60
N ILE A 59 -2.94 6.54 9.82
CA ILE A 59 -3.69 5.32 10.13
C ILE A 59 -3.33 4.83 11.55
N PRO A 60 -4.19 4.04 12.22
CA PRO A 60 -3.93 3.56 13.57
C PRO A 60 -2.77 2.56 13.61
N ASP A 61 -1.94 2.64 14.65
CA ASP A 61 -0.86 1.68 14.89
C ASP A 61 -1.39 0.49 15.71
N TYR A 62 -1.90 -0.51 14.99
CA TYR A 62 -2.43 -1.78 15.53
C TYR A 62 -1.37 -2.80 15.93
N ARG A 63 -0.07 -2.48 15.80
CA ARG A 63 0.98 -3.43 16.16
C ARG A 63 0.89 -3.81 17.65
N PRO A 64 1.13 -5.08 18.02
CA PRO A 64 1.24 -5.49 19.41
C PRO A 64 2.27 -4.66 20.19
N LYS A 65 2.07 -4.48 21.50
CA LYS A 65 2.97 -3.67 22.35
C LYS A 65 4.43 -4.12 22.24
N LYS A 66 4.68 -5.43 22.17
CA LYS A 66 6.02 -6.00 22.03
C LYS A 66 6.67 -5.60 20.69
N CYS A 67 5.92 -5.58 19.59
CA CYS A 67 6.43 -5.14 18.28
C CYS A 67 6.90 -3.68 18.32
N LYS A 68 6.21 -2.81 19.07
CA LYS A 68 6.59 -1.38 19.21
C LYS A 68 7.89 -1.18 20.00
N LEU A 69 8.33 -2.18 20.77
CA LEU A 69 9.54 -2.16 21.58
C LEU A 69 10.74 -2.81 20.86
N LEU A 70 10.51 -3.47 19.72
CA LEU A 70 11.59 -4.07 18.95
C LEU A 70 12.44 -2.99 18.30
N THR A 71 13.74 -3.27 18.24
CA THR A 71 14.73 -2.49 17.50
C THR A 71 15.30 -3.36 16.40
N TYR A 72 15.65 -2.74 15.29
CA TYR A 72 16.19 -3.42 14.11
C TYR A 72 17.57 -2.85 13.78
N PRO A 73 18.46 -3.63 13.15
CA PRO A 73 19.74 -3.12 12.68
C PRO A 73 19.56 -1.97 11.69
N ASP A 74 20.50 -1.02 11.65
CA ASP A 74 20.45 0.09 10.67
C ASP A 74 20.87 -0.37 9.27
N ASP A 75 21.67 -1.43 9.17
CA ASP A 75 22.25 -1.95 7.93
C ASP A 75 21.34 -3.00 7.25
N LEU A 76 20.06 -2.68 7.10
CA LEU A 76 19.09 -3.52 6.39
C LEU A 76 19.20 -3.36 4.87
N PRO A 77 18.86 -4.40 4.08
CA PRO A 77 18.88 -4.30 2.63
C PRO A 77 17.83 -3.30 2.14
N GLN A 78 18.11 -2.59 1.04
CA GLN A 78 17.14 -1.71 0.42
C GLN A 78 16.02 -2.51 -0.27
N ILE A 79 14.85 -1.89 -0.40
CA ILE A 79 13.64 -2.44 -1.04
C ILE A 79 13.20 -1.60 -2.24
N SER A 80 12.82 -2.28 -3.33
CA SER A 80 12.03 -1.73 -4.43
C SER A 80 10.57 -2.10 -4.19
N VAL A 81 9.68 -1.12 -4.14
CA VAL A 81 8.24 -1.34 -3.93
C VAL A 81 7.53 -1.28 -5.27
N VAL A 82 6.80 -2.33 -5.63
CA VAL A 82 6.10 -2.46 -6.90
C VAL A 82 4.59 -2.41 -6.65
N PHE A 83 3.93 -1.42 -7.25
CA PHE A 83 2.48 -1.35 -7.35
C PHE A 83 2.06 -1.66 -8.78
N ILE A 84 1.01 -2.46 -8.94
CA ILE A 84 0.45 -2.81 -10.25
C ILE A 84 -0.98 -2.35 -10.29
N PHE A 85 -1.38 -1.70 -11.39
CA PHE A 85 -2.71 -1.13 -11.51
C PHE A 85 -3.23 -1.17 -12.94
N VAL A 86 -4.56 -1.18 -13.04
CA VAL A 86 -5.31 -0.92 -14.27
C VAL A 86 -6.56 -0.14 -13.88
N ASN A 87 -6.72 1.06 -14.42
CA ASN A 87 -7.87 1.94 -14.13
C ASN A 87 -8.15 2.11 -12.62
N GLU A 88 -7.11 2.29 -11.81
CA GLU A 88 -7.22 2.58 -10.38
C GLU A 88 -7.56 4.07 -10.13
N ALA A 89 -8.28 4.39 -9.06
CA ALA A 89 -8.56 5.80 -8.75
C ALA A 89 -7.26 6.55 -8.41
N LEU A 90 -7.06 7.75 -9.01
CA LEU A 90 -5.84 8.54 -8.83
C LEU A 90 -5.57 8.86 -7.34
N SER A 91 -6.62 9.18 -6.57
CA SER A 91 -6.51 9.45 -5.13
C SER A 91 -5.99 8.26 -4.33
N VAL A 92 -6.32 7.04 -4.76
CA VAL A 92 -5.97 5.80 -4.06
C VAL A 92 -4.52 5.40 -4.34
N ILE A 93 -4.13 5.36 -5.62
CA ILE A 93 -2.73 5.04 -5.99
C ILE A 93 -1.74 6.06 -5.40
N LEU A 94 -2.10 7.35 -5.42
CA LEU A 94 -1.26 8.38 -4.81
C LEU A 94 -1.20 8.24 -3.29
N ARG A 95 -2.29 7.83 -2.61
CA ARG A 95 -2.24 7.58 -1.16
C ARG A 95 -1.35 6.38 -0.82
N SER A 96 -1.32 5.35 -1.65
CA SER A 96 -0.35 4.24 -1.51
C SER A 96 1.09 4.71 -1.68
N VAL A 97 1.37 5.53 -2.69
CA VAL A 97 2.70 6.13 -2.89
C VAL A 97 3.10 7.03 -1.72
N HIS A 98 2.21 7.89 -1.24
CA HIS A 98 2.47 8.75 -0.10
C HIS A 98 2.75 7.94 1.17
N SER A 99 1.90 6.97 1.48
CA SER A 99 2.04 6.18 2.71
C SER A 99 3.34 5.37 2.73
N VAL A 100 3.76 4.78 1.59
CA VAL A 100 5.04 4.08 1.55
C VAL A 100 6.23 5.01 1.70
N VAL A 101 6.19 6.22 1.10
CA VAL A 101 7.26 7.22 1.28
C VAL A 101 7.31 7.73 2.71
N ASN A 102 6.15 8.03 3.30
CA ASN A 102 6.03 8.62 4.63
C ASN A 102 6.41 7.63 5.75
N HIS A 103 6.18 6.32 5.54
CA HIS A 103 6.39 5.28 6.57
C HIS A 103 7.58 4.35 6.29
N THR A 104 8.44 4.67 5.33
CA THR A 104 9.68 3.92 5.07
C THR A 104 10.90 4.82 5.25
N PRO A 105 11.88 4.45 6.09
CA PRO A 105 13.13 5.19 6.20
C PRO A 105 13.81 5.36 4.83
N ALA A 106 14.27 6.58 4.52
CA ALA A 106 14.79 6.93 3.20
C ALA A 106 16.00 6.09 2.75
N HIS A 107 16.80 5.57 3.69
CA HIS A 107 17.92 4.69 3.36
C HIS A 107 17.49 3.27 2.97
N LEU A 108 16.27 2.84 3.34
CA LEU A 108 15.71 1.53 2.99
C LEU A 108 14.92 1.56 1.68
N LEU A 109 14.19 2.65 1.41
CA LEU A 109 13.40 2.76 0.18
C LEU A 109 14.28 3.13 -1.02
N LYS A 110 14.59 2.16 -1.89
CA LYS A 110 15.39 2.41 -3.09
C LYS A 110 14.61 3.15 -4.16
N GLU A 111 13.41 2.66 -4.45
CA GLU A 111 12.55 3.13 -5.53
C GLU A 111 11.13 2.58 -5.37
N ILE A 112 10.18 3.26 -6.00
CA ILE A 112 8.80 2.82 -6.17
C ILE A 112 8.55 2.65 -7.67
N ILE A 113 7.97 1.52 -8.05
CA ILE A 113 7.71 1.16 -9.45
C ILE A 113 6.20 1.01 -9.61
N LEU A 114 5.60 1.92 -10.37
CA LEU A 114 4.20 1.90 -10.74
C LEU A 114 4.07 1.21 -12.10
N VAL A 115 3.56 -0.02 -12.12
CA VAL A 115 3.32 -0.77 -13.35
C VAL A 115 1.88 -0.57 -13.78
N ASP A 116 1.69 0.22 -14.83
CA ASP A 116 0.41 0.41 -15.48
C ASP A 116 0.18 -0.72 -16.50
N ASP A 117 -0.76 -1.60 -16.21
CA ASP A 117 -1.16 -2.69 -17.10
C ASP A 117 -2.17 -2.23 -18.18
N ASN A 118 -1.81 -1.15 -18.86
CA ASN A 118 -2.56 -0.52 -19.94
C ASN A 118 -3.94 0.04 -19.52
N SER A 119 -3.93 0.94 -18.54
CA SER A 119 -5.09 1.79 -18.19
C SER A 119 -5.49 2.70 -19.36
N ASP A 120 -6.77 3.02 -19.45
CA ASP A 120 -7.34 3.94 -20.46
C ASP A 120 -7.55 5.36 -19.89
N SER A 121 -7.55 5.50 -18.56
CA SER A 121 -7.76 6.79 -17.87
C SER A 121 -6.68 7.82 -18.19
N VAL A 122 -7.10 9.00 -18.68
CA VAL A 122 -6.22 10.14 -18.95
C VAL A 122 -5.52 10.63 -17.68
N GLU A 123 -6.21 10.58 -16.53
CA GLU A 123 -5.63 10.96 -15.24
C GLU A 123 -4.44 10.07 -14.89
N LEU A 124 -4.59 8.76 -15.12
CA LEU A 124 -3.52 7.80 -14.83
C LEU A 124 -2.35 7.88 -15.80
N LYS A 125 -2.50 8.52 -16.97
CA LYS A 125 -1.39 8.76 -17.90
C LYS A 125 -0.72 10.10 -17.63
N TYR A 126 -1.46 11.21 -17.77
CA TYR A 126 -0.87 12.54 -17.71
C TYR A 126 -0.72 13.06 -16.28
N ASN A 127 -1.80 13.01 -15.47
CA ASN A 127 -1.77 13.58 -14.13
C ASN A 127 -0.83 12.80 -13.20
N LEU A 128 -0.88 11.47 -13.25
CA LEU A 128 0.02 10.63 -12.46
C LEU A 128 1.49 10.91 -12.81
N ASP A 129 1.86 10.93 -14.09
CA ASP A 129 3.22 11.24 -14.54
C ASP A 129 3.69 12.61 -14.03
N GLN A 130 2.88 13.65 -14.22
CA GLN A 130 3.21 15.00 -13.77
C GLN A 130 3.35 15.07 -12.25
N TYR A 131 2.48 14.39 -11.51
CA TYR A 131 2.49 14.38 -10.06
C TYR A 131 3.77 13.73 -9.53
N VAL A 132 4.05 12.49 -9.92
CA VAL A 132 5.18 11.73 -9.35
C VAL A 132 6.53 12.29 -9.79
N ASN A 133 6.66 12.77 -11.04
CA ASN A 133 7.90 13.38 -11.51
C ASN A 133 8.23 14.67 -10.77
N LYS A 134 7.20 15.47 -10.41
CA LYS A 134 7.40 16.73 -9.68
C LYS A 134 7.58 16.51 -8.18
N ARG A 135 6.84 15.57 -7.58
CA ARG A 135 6.80 15.34 -6.12
C ARG A 135 7.90 14.40 -5.62
N TYR A 136 8.28 13.41 -6.43
CA TYR A 136 9.20 12.33 -6.09
C TYR A 136 10.25 12.09 -7.19
N PRO A 137 10.99 13.14 -7.61
CA PRO A 137 11.91 13.05 -8.75
C PRO A 137 12.96 11.95 -8.53
N GLY A 138 13.01 10.99 -9.45
CA GLY A 138 13.96 9.87 -9.43
C GLY A 138 13.63 8.73 -8.46
N LEU A 139 12.72 8.94 -7.51
CA LEU A 139 12.29 7.91 -6.55
C LEU A 139 11.17 7.03 -7.12
N VAL A 140 10.19 7.63 -7.79
CA VAL A 140 9.06 6.92 -8.40
C VAL A 140 9.31 6.76 -9.90
N LYS A 141 9.17 5.54 -10.39
CA LYS A 141 9.28 5.16 -11.81
C LYS A 141 7.95 4.60 -12.27
N ILE A 142 7.58 4.87 -13.51
CA ILE A 142 6.37 4.31 -14.11
C ILE A 142 6.77 3.40 -15.27
N VAL A 143 6.26 2.17 -15.25
CA VAL A 143 6.40 1.17 -16.31
C VAL A 143 5.04 1.03 -16.99
N ARG A 144 4.95 1.34 -18.27
CA ARG A 144 3.70 1.27 -19.04
C ARG A 144 3.71 0.05 -19.96
N ASN A 145 2.75 -0.86 -19.77
CA ASN A 145 2.53 -1.94 -20.72
C ASN A 145 1.84 -1.37 -21.97
N SER A 146 2.24 -1.83 -23.15
CA SER A 146 1.65 -1.39 -24.44
C SER A 146 0.28 -2.02 -24.72
N LYS A 147 -0.09 -3.04 -23.95
CA LYS A 147 -1.38 -3.74 -23.98
C LYS A 147 -1.64 -4.32 -22.60
N ARG A 148 -2.88 -4.73 -22.32
CA ARG A 148 -3.23 -5.37 -21.05
C ARG A 148 -2.64 -6.78 -21.00
N GLU A 149 -1.66 -6.98 -20.14
CA GLU A 149 -0.93 -8.25 -19.99
C GLU A 149 -1.48 -9.11 -18.84
N GLY A 150 -2.16 -8.51 -17.88
CA GLY A 150 -2.65 -9.16 -16.66
C GLY A 150 -1.64 -9.12 -15.51
N LEU A 151 -2.14 -9.30 -14.28
CA LEU A 151 -1.41 -9.10 -13.03
C LEU A 151 -0.07 -9.85 -12.98
N ILE A 152 -0.02 -11.11 -13.45
CA ILE A 152 1.19 -11.95 -13.39
C ILE A 152 2.31 -11.36 -14.25
N ARG A 153 2.02 -11.00 -15.51
CA ARG A 153 3.04 -10.44 -16.41
C ARG A 153 3.43 -9.02 -16.01
N ALA A 154 2.48 -8.24 -15.51
CA ALA A 154 2.78 -6.94 -14.90
C ALA A 154 3.71 -7.06 -13.68
N ARG A 155 3.55 -8.09 -12.82
CA ARG A 155 4.52 -8.39 -11.74
C ARG A 155 5.92 -8.65 -12.29
N ILE A 156 6.04 -9.42 -13.37
CA ILE A 156 7.33 -9.69 -14.01
C ILE A 156 7.95 -8.40 -14.58
N HIS A 157 7.16 -7.52 -15.19
CA HIS A 157 7.67 -6.24 -15.69
C HIS A 157 8.15 -5.33 -14.55
N GLY A 158 7.42 -5.28 -13.44
CA GLY A 158 7.84 -4.57 -12.23
C GLY A 158 9.13 -5.16 -11.63
N TRP A 159 9.23 -6.49 -11.56
CA TRP A 159 10.44 -7.19 -11.13
C TRP A 159 11.65 -6.84 -11.99
N ASN A 160 11.51 -6.88 -13.32
CA ASN A 160 12.60 -6.58 -14.24
C ASN A 160 13.07 -5.12 -14.16
N ALA A 161 12.20 -4.20 -13.76
CA ALA A 161 12.54 -2.80 -13.55
C ALA A 161 13.17 -2.52 -12.18
N ALA A 162 13.06 -3.45 -11.23
CA ALA A 162 13.59 -3.31 -9.88
C ALA A 162 15.10 -3.49 -9.81
N THR A 163 15.74 -2.68 -8.97
CA THR A 163 17.20 -2.61 -8.81
C THR A 163 17.66 -2.81 -7.37
N ALA A 164 16.75 -2.91 -6.40
CA ALA A 164 17.09 -3.18 -5.02
C ALA A 164 17.31 -4.68 -4.76
N SER A 165 17.94 -4.99 -3.61
CA SER A 165 18.20 -6.35 -3.16
C SER A 165 16.95 -7.11 -2.72
N VAL A 166 15.87 -6.40 -2.40
CA VAL A 166 14.57 -6.95 -2.01
C VAL A 166 13.49 -6.28 -2.84
N VAL A 167 12.50 -7.04 -3.31
CA VAL A 167 11.35 -6.50 -4.05
C VAL A 167 10.07 -6.84 -3.28
N GLY A 168 9.28 -5.82 -2.98
CA GLY A 168 7.96 -5.97 -2.35
C GLY A 168 6.86 -5.69 -3.35
N PHE A 169 5.93 -6.63 -3.52
CA PHE A 169 4.75 -6.46 -4.37
C PHE A 169 3.54 -6.12 -3.51
N PHE A 170 2.85 -5.04 -3.87
CA PHE A 170 1.66 -4.58 -3.19
C PHE A 170 0.60 -4.19 -4.19
N ASP A 171 -0.66 -4.29 -3.78
CA ASP A 171 -1.78 -3.76 -4.55
C ASP A 171 -1.70 -2.22 -4.57
N ALA A 172 -2.29 -1.60 -5.58
CA ALA A 172 -2.24 -0.14 -5.75
C ALA A 172 -3.15 0.64 -4.77
N HIS A 173 -3.86 -0.07 -3.90
CA HIS A 173 -4.86 0.46 -2.96
C HIS A 173 -4.59 0.03 -1.52
N VAL A 174 -3.35 0.25 -1.07
CA VAL A 174 -2.89 -0.05 0.29
C VAL A 174 -2.42 1.20 1.02
N GLU A 175 -2.40 1.16 2.36
CA GLU A 175 -1.77 2.19 3.18
C GLU A 175 -0.81 1.53 4.17
N PHE A 176 0.46 1.95 4.14
CA PHE A 176 1.50 1.33 4.95
C PHE A 176 1.47 1.86 6.39
N ASN A 177 1.63 0.97 7.36
CA ASN A 177 1.74 1.37 8.77
C ASN A 177 3.19 1.75 9.12
N THR A 178 3.37 2.41 10.26
CA THR A 178 4.69 2.78 10.75
C THR A 178 5.57 1.56 11.01
N ALA A 179 6.85 1.66 10.61
CA ALA A 179 7.87 0.62 10.74
C ALA A 179 7.44 -0.76 10.22
N TRP A 180 6.80 -0.77 9.05
CA TRP A 180 6.40 -2.00 8.36
C TRP A 180 7.58 -2.72 7.68
N ALA A 181 8.60 -1.96 7.23
CA ALA A 181 9.66 -2.45 6.38
C ALA A 181 10.76 -3.17 7.17
N GLU A 182 11.17 -2.58 8.29
CA GLU A 182 12.24 -3.04 9.17
C GLU A 182 12.06 -4.49 9.64
N PRO A 183 10.90 -4.91 10.18
CA PRO A 183 10.68 -6.32 10.52
C PRO A 183 10.84 -7.25 9.33
N ILE A 184 10.31 -6.88 8.16
CA ILE A 184 10.37 -7.71 6.95
C ILE A 184 11.82 -7.85 6.48
N LEU A 185 12.52 -6.73 6.34
CA LEU A 185 13.89 -6.69 5.84
C LEU A 185 14.87 -7.35 6.81
N SER A 186 14.64 -7.24 8.12
CA SER A 186 15.42 -7.96 9.14
C SER A 186 15.30 -9.48 8.94
N ARG A 187 14.09 -9.99 8.72
CA ARG A 187 13.88 -11.43 8.50
C ARG A 187 14.50 -11.95 7.21
N ILE A 188 14.48 -11.16 6.14
CA ILE A 188 15.12 -11.50 4.86
C ILE A 188 16.64 -11.41 4.98
N LYS A 189 17.16 -10.45 5.75
CA LYS A 189 18.59 -10.34 6.04
C LYS A 189 19.11 -11.56 6.82
N GLU A 190 18.36 -12.02 7.81
CA GLU A 190 18.67 -13.24 8.57
C GLU A 190 18.78 -14.47 7.65
N GLU A 191 17.90 -14.60 6.65
CA GLU A 191 17.83 -15.75 5.76
C GLU A 191 17.22 -15.32 4.42
N ARG A 192 18.07 -15.24 3.37
CA ARG A 192 17.67 -14.67 2.07
C ARG A 192 16.69 -15.53 1.27
N THR A 193 16.45 -16.77 1.71
CA THR A 193 15.51 -17.69 1.08
C THR A 193 14.06 -17.49 1.57
N ARG A 194 13.85 -16.62 2.57
CA ARG A 194 12.52 -16.35 3.13
C ARG A 194 11.69 -15.45 2.21
N ILE A 195 10.43 -15.85 2.03
CA ILE A 195 9.37 -15.01 1.47
C ILE A 195 8.51 -14.57 2.64
N ILE A 196 8.33 -13.25 2.81
CA ILE A 196 7.60 -12.69 3.94
C ILE A 196 6.30 -12.07 3.43
N LEU A 197 5.21 -12.39 4.11
CA LEU A 197 3.92 -11.73 3.95
C LEU A 197 3.65 -10.91 5.22
N PRO A 198 3.40 -9.59 5.12
CA PRO A 198 3.01 -8.79 6.27
C PRO A 198 1.60 -9.18 6.75
N ALA A 199 1.27 -8.81 7.98
CA ALA A 199 -0.13 -8.78 8.41
C ALA A 199 -0.89 -7.74 7.56
N ILE A 200 -2.10 -8.10 7.10
CA ILE A 200 -2.90 -7.28 6.21
C ILE A 200 -4.19 -6.91 6.95
N ASP A 201 -4.30 -5.63 7.31
CA ASP A 201 -5.52 -5.06 7.86
C ASP A 201 -6.47 -4.61 6.74
N ASN A 202 -7.73 -4.39 7.09
CA ASN A 202 -8.77 -4.05 6.13
C ASN A 202 -9.03 -2.55 6.08
N ILE A 203 -9.17 -1.99 4.87
CA ILE A 203 -9.70 -0.64 4.65
C ILE A 203 -11.10 -0.80 4.09
N LYS A 204 -12.12 -0.31 4.80
CA LYS A 204 -13.52 -0.38 4.36
C LYS A 204 -13.72 0.35 3.04
N TYR A 205 -14.22 -0.36 2.03
CA TYR A 205 -14.45 0.16 0.68
C TYR A 205 -15.37 1.39 0.62
N ASN A 206 -16.30 1.55 1.57
CA ASN A 206 -17.30 2.64 1.56
C ASN A 206 -16.93 3.84 2.45
N THR A 207 -16.28 3.62 3.59
CA THR A 207 -15.97 4.65 4.61
C THR A 207 -14.48 4.93 4.77
N PHE A 208 -13.61 4.12 4.15
CA PHE A 208 -12.15 4.15 4.32
C PHE A 208 -11.68 3.98 5.78
N GLU A 209 -12.54 3.43 6.65
CA GLU A 209 -12.16 3.02 8.00
C GLU A 209 -11.11 1.90 7.95
N VAL A 210 -10.05 2.02 8.74
CA VAL A 210 -9.05 0.97 8.91
C VAL A 210 -9.49 0.07 10.05
N GLN A 211 -9.55 -1.24 9.78
CA GLN A 211 -9.98 -2.26 10.72
C GLN A 211 -8.89 -3.32 10.86
N GLN A 212 -8.45 -3.53 12.11
CA GLN A 212 -7.48 -4.58 12.42
C GLN A 212 -8.05 -5.96 12.10
N TYR A 213 -7.28 -6.77 11.37
CA TYR A 213 -7.56 -8.20 11.22
C TYR A 213 -6.79 -9.01 12.26
N ALA A 214 -7.40 -10.12 12.70
CA ALA A 214 -6.72 -11.07 13.56
C ALA A 214 -5.58 -11.74 12.80
N ASN A 215 -4.49 -12.04 13.51
CA ASN A 215 -3.40 -12.82 12.93
C ASN A 215 -3.90 -14.20 12.52
N ALA A 216 -3.60 -14.58 11.28
CA ALA A 216 -4.00 -15.84 10.70
C ALA A 216 -2.86 -16.45 9.89
N ALA A 217 -2.80 -17.78 9.87
CA ALA A 217 -2.04 -18.49 8.85
C ALA A 217 -2.82 -18.44 7.53
N HIS A 218 -2.13 -18.70 6.42
CA HIS A 218 -2.76 -18.81 5.10
C HIS A 218 -2.81 -20.27 4.65
N GLY A 219 -3.93 -20.64 4.05
CA GLY A 219 -4.12 -21.94 3.43
C GLY A 219 -5.02 -21.84 2.20
N TYR A 220 -5.42 -22.98 1.68
CA TYR A 220 -6.40 -23.08 0.60
C TYR A 220 -7.31 -24.29 0.80
N ASN A 221 -8.53 -24.20 0.28
CA ASN A 221 -9.41 -25.37 0.18
C ASN A 221 -9.22 -26.12 -1.15
N TRP A 222 -9.89 -27.25 -1.34
CA TRP A 222 -9.79 -28.04 -2.58
C TRP A 222 -10.34 -27.37 -3.85
N GLY A 223 -11.07 -26.26 -3.71
CA GLY A 223 -11.41 -25.37 -4.83
C GLY A 223 -10.28 -24.39 -5.19
N LEU A 224 -9.14 -24.48 -4.51
CA LEU A 224 -7.98 -23.59 -4.61
C LEU A 224 -8.28 -22.13 -4.20
N TRP A 225 -9.31 -21.92 -3.38
CA TRP A 225 -9.61 -20.62 -2.80
C TRP A 225 -8.68 -20.34 -1.63
N CYS A 226 -8.04 -19.17 -1.63
CA CYS A 226 -7.23 -18.71 -0.51
C CYS A 226 -8.09 -18.51 0.74
N MET A 227 -7.56 -18.91 1.89
CA MET A 227 -8.26 -18.84 3.17
C MET A 227 -7.32 -18.34 4.27
N TYR A 228 -7.90 -17.60 5.21
CA TYR A 228 -7.32 -17.39 6.53
C TYR A 228 -7.66 -18.60 7.39
N ILE A 229 -6.63 -19.26 7.93
CA ILE A 229 -6.77 -20.40 8.83
C ILE A 229 -6.18 -20.06 10.20
N ILE A 230 -6.61 -20.81 11.21
CA ILE A 230 -6.10 -20.64 12.57
C ILE A 230 -4.57 -20.89 12.56
N PRO A 231 -3.76 -20.03 13.20
CA PRO A 231 -2.34 -20.27 13.34
C PRO A 231 -2.03 -21.64 13.98
N PRO A 232 -0.86 -22.23 13.72
CA PRO A 232 -0.44 -23.48 14.36
C PRO A 232 -0.51 -23.41 15.89
N GLN A 233 -0.89 -24.53 16.52
CA GLN A 233 -1.06 -24.59 17.98
C GLN A 233 0.22 -24.22 18.73
N ASP A 234 1.39 -24.62 18.23
CA ASP A 234 2.67 -24.28 18.85
C ASP A 234 3.00 -22.78 18.76
N TRP A 235 2.48 -22.06 17.77
CA TRP A 235 2.59 -20.60 17.72
C TRP A 235 1.65 -19.95 18.76
N LEU A 236 0.42 -20.46 18.88
CA LEU A 236 -0.55 -19.99 19.87
C LEU A 236 -0.03 -20.22 21.31
N ASP A 237 0.50 -21.41 21.59
CA ASP A 237 1.02 -21.79 22.90
C ASP A 237 2.22 -20.93 23.34
N ARG A 238 3.04 -20.48 22.38
CA ARG A 238 4.16 -19.55 22.66
C ARG A 238 3.69 -18.17 23.12
N GLY A 239 2.51 -17.73 22.68
CA GLY A 239 1.95 -16.41 23.04
C GLY A 239 2.84 -15.22 22.65
N ASP A 240 3.73 -15.39 21.67
CA ASP A 240 4.61 -14.33 21.17
C ASP A 240 4.14 -13.83 19.81
N GLU A 241 3.31 -12.79 19.84
CA GLU A 241 2.77 -12.13 18.64
C GLU A 241 3.84 -11.44 17.77
N THR A 242 5.09 -11.35 18.24
CA THR A 242 6.20 -10.83 17.45
C THR A 242 6.88 -11.90 16.58
N ALA A 243 6.63 -13.17 16.89
CA ALA A 243 7.16 -14.29 16.15
C ALA A 243 6.35 -14.50 14.85
N PRO A 244 7.01 -14.82 13.73
CA PRO A 244 6.30 -15.15 12.49
C PRO A 244 5.49 -16.43 12.67
N ILE A 245 4.31 -16.46 12.05
CA ILE A 245 3.54 -17.69 11.83
C ILE A 245 4.25 -18.49 10.73
N ARG A 246 4.46 -19.79 10.94
CA ARG A 246 5.21 -20.67 10.04
C ARG A 246 4.42 -21.92 9.70
#